data_AF-A0A2W5QUX3-F1
#
_entry.id   AF-A0A2W5QUX3-F1
#
_cell.length_a   1.000
_cell.length_b   1.000
_cell.length_c   1.000
_cell.angle_alpha   90.00
_cell.angle_beta   90.00
_cell.angle_gamma   90.00
#
_symmetry.space_group_name_H-M   'P 1'
#
loop_
_entity.id
_entity.type
_entity.pdbx_description
1 polymer ?
#
loop_
_entity_poly.entity_id
_entity_poly.type
_entity_poly.pdbx_seq_one_letter_code
_entity_poly.pdbx_strand_id
1 'polypeptide(L)'
;MSNTARPALSDRATKLLELLTRCAAEGRAAPSNADLTAFLQLDRANTVPRIMQRLEERGLIVVERYSCSRIVTIVATGQRTAGVPGTPHWMDANRAARAEKKPKSDPAPVVRSPVIRSQPHAVSVDRDPCPRCGVRGDIGCRHSRAALRLASVPVFRHFSEVARG
;
A
#
# COMPACT_ATOMS: atom_id res chain seq x y z
N MET A 1 -10.58 9.07 -30.05
CA MET A 1 -10.71 7.98 -29.07
C MET A 1 -9.51 7.06 -29.23
N SER A 2 -8.45 7.27 -28.44
CA SER A 2 -7.20 6.55 -28.61
C SER A 2 -7.35 5.11 -28.11
N ASN A 3 -7.41 4.16 -29.04
CA ASN A 3 -7.43 2.73 -28.79
C ASN A 3 -6.06 2.29 -28.27
N THR A 4 -5.80 2.55 -26.99
CA THR A 4 -4.56 2.13 -26.34
C THR A 4 -4.69 0.63 -26.09
N ALA A 5 -3.95 -0.18 -26.86
CA ALA A 5 -3.97 -1.63 -26.75
C ALA A 5 -3.79 -2.04 -25.28
N ARG A 6 -4.80 -2.71 -24.70
CA ARG A 6 -4.71 -3.20 -23.32
C ARG A 6 -3.56 -4.21 -23.25
N PRO A 7 -2.61 -4.06 -22.30
CA PRO A 7 -1.49 -4.98 -22.19
C PRO A 7 -2.00 -6.40 -21.93
N ALA A 8 -1.36 -7.40 -22.53
CA ALA A 8 -1.69 -8.81 -22.35
C ALA A 8 -1.75 -9.20 -20.86
N LEU A 9 -2.56 -10.21 -20.55
CA LEU A 9 -2.56 -10.83 -19.22
C LEU A 9 -1.26 -11.61 -19.03
N SER A 10 -0.70 -11.57 -17.82
CA SER A 10 0.39 -12.47 -17.47
C SER A 10 -0.12 -13.91 -17.32
N ASP A 11 0.68 -14.91 -17.64
CA ASP A 11 0.32 -16.34 -17.52
C ASP A 11 -0.29 -16.73 -16.17
N ARG A 12 0.23 -16.19 -15.06
CA ARG A 12 -0.30 -16.45 -13.71
C ARG A 12 -1.72 -15.92 -13.53
N ALA A 13 -2.03 -14.77 -14.14
CA ALA A 13 -3.35 -14.18 -14.11
C ALA A 13 -4.34 -15.01 -14.94
N THR A 14 -3.91 -15.52 -16.09
CA THR A 14 -4.69 -16.44 -16.92
C THR A 14 -5.02 -17.73 -16.17
N LYS A 15 -4.01 -18.39 -15.58
CA LYS A 15 -4.21 -19.61 -14.78
C LYS A 15 -5.15 -19.38 -13.58
N LEU A 16 -5.04 -18.24 -12.92
CA LEU A 16 -5.93 -17.88 -11.82
C LEU A 16 -7.38 -17.70 -12.30
N LEU A 17 -7.58 -17.02 -13.44
CA LEU A 17 -8.90 -16.81 -14.02
C LEU A 17 -9.54 -18.14 -14.43
N GLU A 18 -8.78 -19.04 -15.05
CA GLU A 18 -9.24 -20.39 -15.41
C GLU A 18 -9.69 -21.18 -14.18
N LEU A 19 -8.89 -21.16 -13.10
CA LEU A 19 -9.23 -21.83 -11.85
C LEU A 19 -10.54 -21.29 -11.26
N LEU A 20 -10.69 -19.96 -11.20
CA LEU A 20 -11.89 -19.31 -10.68
C LEU A 20 -13.12 -19.62 -11.54
N THR A 21 -12.95 -19.66 -12.87
CA THR A 21 -14.00 -20.02 -13.81
C THR A 21 -14.49 -21.45 -13.58
N ARG A 22 -13.56 -22.40 -13.37
CA ARG A 22 -13.91 -23.78 -13.01
C ARG A 22 -14.66 -23.86 -11.68
N CYS A 23 -14.19 -23.17 -10.65
CA CYS A 23 -14.88 -23.14 -9.35
C CYS A 23 -16.30 -22.56 -9.46
N ALA A 24 -16.49 -21.51 -10.27
CA ALA A 24 -17.80 -20.91 -10.51
C ALA A 24 -18.73 -21.86 -11.30
N ALA A 25 -18.22 -22.54 -12.33
CA ALA A 25 -18.99 -23.49 -13.13
C ALA A 25 -19.48 -24.69 -12.30
N GLU A 26 -18.67 -25.15 -11.35
CA GLU A 26 -19.01 -26.27 -10.45
C GLU A 26 -19.80 -25.82 -9.21
N GLY A 27 -20.07 -24.52 -9.04
CA GLY A 27 -20.73 -23.99 -7.85
C GLY A 27 -19.93 -24.23 -6.55
N ARG A 28 -18.60 -24.34 -6.64
CA ARG A 28 -17.73 -24.50 -5.47
C ARG A 28 -17.39 -23.14 -4.85
N ALA A 29 -17.02 -23.15 -3.58
CA ALA A 29 -16.51 -21.96 -2.91
C ALA A 29 -15.23 -21.47 -3.59
N ALA A 30 -15.02 -20.15 -3.60
CA ALA A 30 -13.76 -19.59 -4.06
C ALA A 30 -12.61 -20.12 -3.19
N PRO A 31 -11.48 -20.58 -3.77
CA PRO A 31 -10.33 -21.08 -3.00
C PRO A 31 -9.81 -20.01 -2.02
N SER A 32 -9.12 -20.38 -0.95
CA SER A 32 -8.49 -19.41 -0.05
C SER A 32 -7.23 -18.77 -0.67
N ASN A 33 -6.70 -17.70 -0.06
CA ASN A 33 -5.42 -17.13 -0.53
C ASN A 33 -4.25 -18.13 -0.40
N ALA A 34 -4.28 -19.00 0.61
CA ALA A 34 -3.28 -20.04 0.79
C ALA A 34 -3.35 -21.05 -0.36
N ASP A 35 -4.55 -21.51 -0.70
CA ASP A 35 -4.76 -22.45 -1.81
C ASP A 35 -4.33 -21.86 -3.15
N LEU A 36 -4.67 -20.59 -3.41
CA LEU A 36 -4.24 -19.90 -4.62
C LEU A 36 -2.73 -19.70 -4.68
N THR A 37 -2.09 -19.44 -3.54
CA THR A 37 -0.63 -19.28 -3.46
C THR A 37 0.07 -20.60 -3.78
N ALA A 38 -0.42 -21.71 -3.22
CA ALA A 38 0.07 -23.05 -3.52
C ALA A 38 -0.15 -23.43 -5.00
N PHE A 39 -1.36 -23.20 -5.52
CA PHE A 39 -1.70 -23.48 -6.93
C PHE A 39 -0.83 -22.70 -7.93
N LEU A 40 -0.54 -21.43 -7.64
CA LEU A 40 0.29 -20.59 -8.50
C LEU A 40 1.79 -20.70 -8.23
N GLN A 41 2.20 -21.55 -7.26
CA GLN A 41 3.59 -21.74 -6.83
C GLN A 41 4.27 -20.40 -6.50
N LEU A 42 3.64 -19.61 -5.63
CA LEU A 42 4.11 -18.29 -5.25
C LEU A 42 4.77 -18.31 -3.87
N ASP A 43 5.93 -17.69 -3.74
CA ASP A 43 6.63 -17.59 -2.44
C ASP A 43 5.98 -16.58 -1.49
N ARG A 44 5.24 -15.61 -2.03
CA ARG A 44 4.68 -14.48 -1.28
C ARG A 44 3.17 -14.46 -1.35
N ALA A 45 2.52 -14.60 -0.19
CA ALA A 45 1.06 -14.56 -0.05
C ALA A 45 0.42 -13.26 -0.58
N ASN A 46 1.13 -12.13 -0.52
CA ASN A 46 0.62 -10.83 -0.98
C ASN A 46 0.53 -10.69 -2.51
N THR A 47 1.06 -11.66 -3.26
CA THR A 47 1.02 -11.62 -4.73
C THR A 47 -0.38 -11.94 -5.26
N VAL A 48 -1.08 -12.89 -4.64
CA VAL A 48 -2.42 -13.32 -5.09
C VAL A 48 -3.44 -12.15 -5.05
N PRO A 49 -3.58 -11.39 -3.95
CA PRO A 49 -4.50 -10.24 -3.93
C PRO A 49 -4.21 -9.21 -5.03
N ARG A 50 -2.93 -8.98 -5.36
CA ARG A 50 -2.54 -8.06 -6.45
C ARG A 50 -2.94 -8.59 -7.82
N ILE A 51 -2.83 -9.89 -8.06
CA ILE A 51 -3.29 -10.51 -9.31
C ILE A 51 -4.82 -10.41 -9.40
N MET A 52 -5.56 -10.71 -8.32
CA MET A 52 -7.02 -10.57 -8.32
C MET A 52 -7.45 -9.12 -8.57
N GLN A 53 -6.81 -8.15 -7.90
CA GLN A 53 -7.07 -6.73 -8.14
C GLN A 53 -6.88 -6.35 -9.61
N ARG A 54 -5.83 -6.84 -10.26
CA ARG A 54 -5.61 -6.59 -11.70
C ARG A 54 -6.67 -7.24 -12.59
N LEU A 55 -7.21 -8.39 -12.22
CA LEU A 55 -8.32 -9.03 -12.94
C LEU A 55 -9.61 -8.22 -12.78
N GLU A 56 -9.87 -7.71 -11.58
CA GLU A 56 -11.00 -6.85 -11.23
C GLU A 56 -10.93 -5.51 -11.98
N GLU A 57 -9.78 -4.81 -11.94
CA GLU A 57 -9.52 -3.56 -12.67
C GLU A 57 -9.68 -3.71 -14.19
N ARG A 58 -9.42 -4.91 -14.73
CA ARG A 58 -9.61 -5.22 -16.15
C ARG A 58 -11.06 -5.54 -16.51
N GLY A 59 -11.94 -5.71 -15.52
CA GLY A 59 -13.35 -6.07 -15.69
C GLY A 59 -13.55 -7.54 -16.05
N LEU A 60 -12.63 -8.43 -15.67
CA LEU A 60 -12.73 -9.87 -15.94
C LEU A 60 -13.50 -10.61 -14.84
N ILE A 61 -13.39 -10.10 -13.60
CA ILE A 61 -14.07 -10.64 -12.43
C ILE A 61 -14.64 -9.50 -11.59
N VAL A 62 -15.67 -9.81 -10.81
CA VAL A 62 -16.16 -8.97 -9.70
C VAL A 62 -15.97 -9.76 -8.41
N VAL A 63 -15.44 -9.13 -7.37
CA VAL A 63 -15.13 -9.80 -6.10
C VAL A 63 -15.90 -9.16 -4.96
N GLU A 64 -16.83 -9.90 -4.38
CA GLU A 64 -17.50 -9.54 -3.14
C GLU A 64 -16.74 -10.12 -1.95
N ARG A 65 -16.31 -9.26 -1.02
CA ARG A 65 -15.43 -9.63 0.09
C ARG A 65 -16.16 -9.58 1.43
N TYR A 66 -16.20 -10.71 2.11
CA TYR A 66 -16.76 -10.88 3.45
C TYR A 66 -15.64 -11.17 4.46
N SER A 67 -15.96 -11.22 5.76
CA SER A 67 -14.96 -11.42 6.82
C SER A 67 -14.14 -12.72 6.69
N CYS A 68 -14.80 -13.81 6.27
CA CYS A 68 -14.16 -15.13 6.14
C CYS A 68 -14.40 -15.80 4.77
N SER A 69 -15.08 -15.12 3.85
CA SER A 69 -15.43 -15.68 2.55
C SER A 69 -15.32 -14.61 1.46
N ARG A 70 -15.31 -15.07 0.21
CA ARG A 70 -15.46 -14.21 -0.96
C ARG A 70 -16.33 -14.90 -1.98
N ILE A 71 -17.11 -14.10 -2.69
CA ILE A 71 -17.87 -14.55 -3.85
C ILE A 71 -17.22 -13.88 -5.06
N VAL A 72 -16.80 -14.68 -6.03
CA VAL A 72 -16.18 -14.21 -7.26
C VAL A 72 -17.14 -14.50 -8.40
N THR A 73 -17.51 -13.44 -9.12
CA THR A 73 -18.34 -13.52 -10.33
C THR A 73 -17.47 -13.33 -11.56
N ILE A 74 -17.54 -14.26 -12.50
CA ILE A 74 -16.83 -14.20 -13.77
C ILE A 74 -17.65 -13.35 -14.74
N VAL A 75 -17.13 -12.20 -15.15
CA VAL A 75 -17.90 -11.22 -15.94
C VAL A 75 -18.32 -11.78 -17.29
N ALA A 76 -17.44 -12.56 -17.93
CA ALA A 76 -17.69 -13.13 -19.25
C ALA A 76 -18.85 -14.14 -19.26
N THR A 77 -19.04 -14.90 -18.18
CA THR A 77 -20.05 -15.98 -18.11
C THR A 77 -21.24 -15.65 -17.20
N GLY A 78 -21.11 -14.64 -16.34
CA GLY A 78 -22.07 -14.33 -15.28
C GLY A 78 -22.11 -15.35 -14.13
N GLN A 79 -21.30 -16.41 -14.18
CA GLN A 79 -21.28 -17.44 -13.15
C GLN A 79 -20.55 -16.93 -11.90
N ARG A 80 -21.01 -17.39 -10.73
CA ARG A 80 -20.44 -17.02 -9.43
C ARG A 80 -20.02 -18.25 -8.64
N THR A 81 -18.90 -18.14 -7.93
CA THR A 81 -18.49 -19.15 -6.94
C THR A 81 -19.51 -19.21 -5.80
N ALA A 82 -19.67 -20.36 -5.16
CA ALA A 82 -20.48 -20.44 -3.95
C ALA A 82 -19.88 -19.61 -2.81
N GLY A 83 -20.76 -19.16 -1.93
CA GLY A 83 -20.42 -18.44 -0.71
C GLY A 83 -21.68 -17.92 -0.05
N VAL A 84 -21.71 -17.95 1.27
CA VAL A 84 -22.76 -17.27 2.02
C VAL A 84 -22.34 -15.81 2.14
N PRO A 85 -23.17 -14.84 1.71
CA PRO A 85 -22.93 -13.44 1.98
C PRO A 85 -22.91 -13.24 3.50
N GLY A 86 -21.72 -12.96 4.04
CA GLY A 86 -21.53 -12.72 5.47
C GLY A 86 -21.60 -11.24 5.81
N THR A 87 -21.33 -10.91 7.08
CA THR A 87 -21.08 -9.52 7.46
C THR A 87 -19.87 -8.99 6.68
N PRO A 88 -19.98 -7.85 5.99
CA PRO A 88 -18.83 -7.23 5.35
C PRO A 88 -17.73 -7.00 6.40
N HIS A 89 -16.48 -7.32 6.09
CA HIS A 89 -15.37 -7.23 7.04
C HIS A 89 -15.14 -5.81 7.59
N TRP A 90 -15.65 -4.78 6.91
CA TRP A 90 -15.60 -3.38 7.36
C TRP A 90 -16.74 -3.02 8.34
N MET A 91 -17.81 -3.83 8.37
CA MET A 91 -18.92 -3.74 9.32
C MET A 91 -18.71 -4.62 10.55
N ASP A 92 -17.49 -5.13 10.79
CA ASP A 92 -17.18 -5.79 12.06
C ASP A 92 -17.48 -4.80 13.20
N ALA A 93 -18.68 -4.90 13.80
CA ALA A 93 -19.10 -4.12 14.96
C ALA A 93 -18.13 -4.31 16.15
N ASN A 94 -17.35 -5.40 16.10
CA ASN A 94 -16.26 -5.70 17.01
C ASN A 94 -14.92 -5.05 16.63
N ARG A 95 -14.81 -4.16 15.63
CA ARG A 95 -13.56 -3.43 15.34
C ARG A 95 -13.16 -2.56 16.52
N ALA A 96 -14.14 -1.89 17.13
CA ALA A 96 -13.95 -1.14 18.38
C ALA A 96 -13.59 -2.08 19.55
N ALA A 97 -14.33 -3.18 19.72
CA ALA A 97 -14.07 -4.16 20.79
C ALA A 97 -12.71 -4.89 20.67
N ARG A 98 -12.21 -5.14 19.45
CA ARG A 98 -10.87 -5.70 19.18
C ARG A 98 -9.76 -4.68 19.43
N ALA A 99 -10.01 -3.39 19.23
CA ALA A 99 -9.07 -2.35 19.62
C ALA A 99 -8.90 -2.31 21.15
N GLU A 100 -9.98 -2.58 21.89
CA GLU A 100 -9.99 -2.68 23.36
C GLU A 100 -9.35 -3.96 23.90
N LYS A 101 -9.53 -5.09 23.21
CA LYS A 101 -9.02 -6.42 23.63
C LYS A 101 -7.55 -6.71 23.30
N LYS A 102 -6.74 -5.73 22.89
CA LYS A 102 -5.29 -5.92 22.94
C LYS A 102 -4.91 -5.83 24.42
N PRO A 103 -4.54 -6.93 25.11
CA PRO A 103 -3.88 -6.76 26.39
C PRO A 103 -2.64 -5.91 26.07
N LYS A 104 -2.60 -4.70 26.62
CA LYS A 104 -1.30 -4.09 26.92
C LYS A 104 -0.69 -5.12 27.85
N SER A 105 0.11 -6.04 27.31
CA SER A 105 1.01 -6.81 28.12
C SER A 105 1.74 -5.76 28.93
N ASP A 106 1.47 -5.71 30.23
CA ASP A 106 2.26 -4.89 31.13
C ASP A 106 3.71 -5.25 30.79
N PRO A 107 4.56 -4.27 30.47
CA PRO A 107 5.97 -4.59 30.28
C PRO A 107 6.37 -5.33 31.56
N ALA A 108 6.83 -6.57 31.41
CA ALA A 108 7.28 -7.39 32.53
C ALA A 108 8.11 -6.50 33.47
N PRO A 109 8.00 -6.65 34.81
CA PRO A 109 8.78 -5.86 35.74
C PRO A 109 10.25 -6.09 35.43
N VAL A 110 10.82 -5.19 34.63
CA VAL A 110 12.23 -5.18 34.34
C VAL A 110 12.83 -4.87 35.69
N VAL A 111 13.45 -5.86 36.33
CA VAL A 111 14.30 -5.65 37.50
C VAL A 111 15.31 -4.62 37.05
N ARG A 112 15.05 -3.37 37.41
CA ARG A 112 15.89 -2.24 37.05
C ARG A 112 17.13 -2.39 37.90
N SER A 113 18.14 -3.08 37.38
CA SER A 113 19.52 -2.68 37.68
C SER A 113 19.57 -1.15 37.56
N PRO A 114 20.32 -0.43 38.42
CA PRO A 114 20.46 1.02 38.31
C PRO A 114 21.17 1.34 36.99
N VAL A 115 20.39 1.37 35.90
CA VAL A 115 20.78 1.90 34.63
C VAL A 115 20.85 3.40 34.88
N ILE A 116 22.08 3.88 35.04
CA ILE A 116 22.44 5.26 34.77
C ILE A 116 21.74 5.59 33.46
N ARG A 117 20.65 6.36 33.53
CA ARG A 117 19.91 6.81 32.34
C ARG A 117 20.79 7.85 31.66
N SER A 118 21.80 7.41 30.93
CA SER A 118 22.29 8.19 29.81
C SER A 118 21.07 8.34 28.92
N GLN A 119 20.51 9.55 28.87
CA GLN A 119 19.54 9.85 27.82
C GLN A 119 20.22 9.45 26.51
N PRO A 120 19.58 8.65 25.64
CA PRO A 120 20.13 8.41 24.33
C PRO A 120 20.17 9.78 23.64
N HIS A 121 21.33 10.42 23.68
CA HIS A 121 21.57 11.61 22.91
C HIS A 121 21.23 11.23 21.48
N ALA A 122 20.33 11.98 20.86
CA ALA A 122 19.99 11.78 19.46
C ALA A 122 21.32 11.76 18.70
N VAL A 123 21.61 10.63 18.04
CA VAL A 123 22.82 10.52 17.23
C VAL A 123 22.64 11.47 16.06
N SER A 124 23.24 12.66 16.15
CA SER A 124 23.28 13.62 15.07
C SER A 124 24.31 13.13 14.07
N VAL A 125 23.85 12.64 12.93
CA VAL A 125 24.74 12.36 11.80
C VAL A 125 25.01 13.69 11.10
N ASP A 126 26.28 14.04 10.95
CA ASP A 126 26.68 15.19 10.15
C ASP A 126 26.26 14.95 8.68
N ARG A 127 25.59 15.94 8.09
CA ARG A 127 25.06 15.88 6.72
C ARG A 127 25.63 17.00 5.86
N ASP A 128 26.71 17.63 6.30
CA ASP A 128 27.47 18.63 5.55
C ASP A 128 28.81 18.04 5.07
N PRO A 129 29.06 17.92 3.75
CA PRO A 129 28.17 18.28 2.63
C PRO A 129 27.01 17.30 2.42
N CYS A 130 25.94 17.76 1.77
CA CYS A 130 24.76 16.94 1.51
C CYS A 130 25.13 15.65 0.76
N PRO A 131 24.81 14.44 1.28
CA PRO A 131 25.24 13.19 0.66
C PRO A 131 24.57 12.89 -0.69
N ARG A 132 23.55 13.66 -1.09
CA ARG A 132 22.90 13.52 -2.41
C ARG A 132 23.44 14.46 -3.47
N CYS A 133 23.92 15.65 -3.09
CA CYS A 133 24.23 16.70 -4.06
C CYS A 133 25.50 17.49 -3.76
N GLY A 134 26.22 17.17 -2.68
CA GLY A 134 27.47 17.83 -2.30
C GLY A 134 27.35 19.28 -1.82
N VAL A 135 26.14 19.87 -1.88
CA VAL A 135 25.91 21.25 -1.43
C VAL A 135 26.13 21.34 0.08
N ARG A 136 26.88 22.37 0.48
CA ARG A 136 27.19 22.64 1.88
C ARG A 136 25.96 23.06 2.68
N GLY A 137 25.94 22.75 3.97
CA GLY A 137 24.81 22.96 4.85
C GLY A 137 24.41 24.43 5.00
N ASP A 138 25.40 25.33 4.97
CA ASP A 138 25.25 26.80 5.05
C ASP A 138 24.55 27.42 3.82
N ILE A 139 24.70 26.80 2.65
CA ILE A 139 24.03 27.24 1.41
C ILE A 139 22.58 26.72 1.36
N GLY A 140 22.32 25.58 1.99
CA GLY A 140 21.02 24.90 1.97
C GLY A 140 20.78 24.18 0.64
N CYS A 141 20.18 22.99 0.71
CA CYS A 141 19.84 22.22 -0.48
C CYS A 141 18.42 21.64 -0.36
N ARG A 142 17.81 21.25 -1.48
CA ARG A 142 16.46 20.62 -1.49
C ARG A 142 16.40 19.27 -0.78
N HIS A 143 17.54 18.68 -0.44
CA HIS A 143 17.66 17.36 0.17
C HIS A 143 17.78 17.41 1.71
N SER A 144 18.16 18.55 2.28
CA SER A 144 18.12 18.73 3.73
C SER A 144 16.71 19.21 4.13
N ARG A 145 16.04 18.45 5.00
CA ARG A 145 14.71 18.80 5.55
C ARG A 145 14.71 20.11 6.35
N ALA A 146 15.89 20.67 6.61
CA ALA A 146 16.10 21.95 7.29
C ALA A 146 16.16 23.16 6.32
N ALA A 147 15.85 22.99 5.03
CA ALA A 147 15.56 24.14 4.18
C ALA A 147 14.30 24.83 4.73
N LEU A 148 14.49 25.71 5.72
CA LEU A 148 13.57 26.79 6.02
C LEU A 148 13.18 27.36 4.67
N ARG A 149 11.88 27.29 4.36
CA ARG A 149 11.32 28.04 3.25
C ARG A 149 11.64 29.49 3.57
N LEU A 150 12.76 29.99 3.03
CA LEU A 150 12.98 31.41 2.91
C LEU A 150 11.74 31.92 2.19
N ALA A 151 10.90 32.64 2.94
CA ALA A 151 9.80 33.37 2.36
C ALA A 151 10.40 34.18 1.21
N SER A 152 9.91 33.91 0.01
CA SER A 152 10.27 34.68 -1.17
C SER A 152 10.01 36.15 -0.87
N VAL A 153 11.05 36.92 -0.60
CA VAL A 153 10.94 38.37 -0.53
C VAL A 153 10.70 38.83 -1.97
N PRO A 154 9.56 39.48 -2.28
CA PRO A 154 9.34 40.00 -3.61
C PRO A 154 10.39 41.10 -3.86
N VAL A 155 11.30 40.86 -4.79
CA VAL A 155 12.18 41.90 -5.31
C VAL A 155 11.31 42.84 -6.14
N PHE A 156 10.95 43.99 -5.55
CA PHE A 156 10.35 45.08 -6.29
C PHE A 156 11.32 45.51 -7.39
N ARG A 157 10.87 45.44 -8.65
CA ARG A 157 11.55 46.00 -9.80
C ARG A 157 11.61 47.52 -9.64
N HIS A 158 12.81 48.07 -9.40
CA HIS A 158 13.07 49.47 -9.71
C HIS A 158 13.35 49.58 -11.22
N PHE A 159 12.33 49.96 -11.96
CA PHE A 159 12.46 50.52 -13.31
C PHE A 159 12.48 52.04 -13.14
N SER A 160 13.66 52.64 -13.23
CA SER A 160 13.87 54.07 -13.41
C SER A 160 15.13 54.19 -14.26
N GLU A 161 14.93 54.40 -15.55
CA GLU A 161 15.19 55.69 -16.21
C GLU A 161 16.68 55.95 -16.42
N VAL A 162 17.13 55.74 -17.66
CA VAL A 162 18.12 56.64 -18.27
C VAL A 162 17.70 56.87 -19.71
N ALA A 163 16.93 57.94 -19.92
CA ALA A 163 16.88 58.65 -21.19
C ALA A 163 18.15 59.52 -21.28
N ARG A 164 19.05 59.23 -22.23
CA ARG A 164 20.01 60.13 -22.90
C ARG A 164 20.36 59.40 -24.20
N GLY A 165 20.09 59.91 -25.40
CA GLY A 165 20.41 61.24 -25.91
C GLY A 165 21.27 60.99 -27.14
#